data_AF-A0A0E4B0N9-F1
#
_entry.id   AF-A0A0E4B0N9-F1
#
_cell.length_a   1.000
_cell.length_b   1.000
_cell.length_c   1.000
_cell.angle_alpha   90.00
_cell.angle_beta   90.00
_cell.angle_gamma   90.00
#
_symmetry.space_group_name_H-M   'P 1'
#
loop_
_entity.id
_entity.type
_entity.pdbx_description
1 polymer ?
#
loop_
_entity_poly.entity_id
_entity_poly.type
_entity_poly.pdbx_seq_one_letter_code
_entity_poly.pdbx_strand_id
1 'polypeptide(L)' 'YSSLLNTDMKRELEHLAKFLHMAVDYKKQIGFKGQFYIEPKPMEPTKHQYDSDAAACLNFLRTYGLLPHFKLNLETN' A
#
# COMPACT_ATOMS: atom_id res chain seq x y z
N TYR A 1 -6.90 -1.89 -10.27
CA TYR A 1 -7.05 -1.87 -11.74
C TYR A 1 -8.52 -1.90 -12.17
N SER A 2 -8.81 -1.55 -13.43
CA SER A 2 -10.17 -1.65 -14.02
C SER A 2 -10.38 -2.93 -14.84
N SER A 3 -9.35 -3.41 -15.52
CA SER A 3 -9.35 -4.69 -16.25
C SER A 3 -8.04 -5.43 -16.01
N LEU A 4 -8.10 -6.73 -15.77
CA LEU A 4 -6.87 -7.52 -15.62
C LEU A 4 -6.17 -7.74 -16.97
N LEU A 5 -6.90 -7.69 -18.09
CA LEU A 5 -6.38 -7.97 -19.44
C LEU A 5 -5.26 -7.01 -19.87
N ASN A 6 -5.19 -5.82 -19.27
CA ASN A 6 -4.18 -4.81 -19.55
C ASN A 6 -3.37 -4.41 -18.32
N THR A 7 -3.38 -5.23 -17.27
CA THR A 7 -2.71 -4.92 -16.01
C THR A 7 -1.62 -5.95 -15.71
N ASP A 8 -0.39 -5.47 -15.54
CA ASP A 8 0.69 -6.25 -14.94
C ASP A 8 0.69 -5.98 -13.43
N MET A 9 -0.09 -6.76 -12.68
CA MET A 9 -0.27 -6.54 -11.24
C MET A 9 1.04 -6.64 -10.47
N LYS A 10 1.92 -7.57 -10.83
CA LYS A 10 3.18 -7.76 -10.12
C LYS A 10 4.03 -6.51 -10.24
N ARG A 11 4.17 -5.98 -11.46
CA ARG A 11 4.92 -4.75 -11.71
C ARG A 11 4.31 -3.54 -11.01
N GLU A 12 2.99 -3.41 -11.02
CA GLU A 12 2.33 -2.30 -10.31
C GLU A 12 2.52 -2.38 -8.78
N LEU A 13 2.44 -3.57 -8.20
CA LEU A 13 2.73 -3.77 -6.76
C LEU A 13 4.19 -3.47 -6.43
N GLU A 14 5.14 -3.88 -7.27
CA GLU A 14 6.57 -3.55 -7.11
C GLU A 14 6.82 -2.03 -7.20
N HIS A 15 6.15 -1.35 -8.12
CA HIS A 15 6.21 0.11 -8.22
C HIS A 15 5.63 0.80 -6.97
N LEU A 16 4.48 0.33 -6.48
CA LEU A 16 3.87 0.83 -5.25
C LEU A 16 4.81 0.65 -4.05
N ALA A 17 5.42 -0.52 -3.91
CA ALA A 17 6.38 -0.80 -2.85
C ALA A 17 7.60 0.13 -2.92
N LYS A 18 8.16 0.33 -4.11
CA LYS A 18 9.27 1.26 -4.34
C LYS A 18 8.89 2.69 -3.95
N PHE A 19 7.69 3.13 -4.32
CA PHE A 19 7.17 4.45 -3.95
C PHE A 19 7.07 4.62 -2.43
N LEU A 20 6.52 3.62 -1.72
CA LEU A 20 6.37 3.68 -0.26
C LEU A 20 7.72 3.66 0.47
N HIS A 21 8.71 2.92 -0.04
CA HIS A 21 10.08 2.98 0.48
C HIS A 21 10.68 4.38 0.33
N MET A 22 10.53 5.01 -0.84
CA MET A 22 10.99 6.40 -1.04
C MET A 22 10.31 7.37 -0.07
N ALA A 23 9.01 7.20 0.19
CA ALA A 23 8.28 8.01 1.17
C ALA A 23 8.81 7.80 2.61
N VAL A 24 9.13 6.56 2.99
CA VAL A 24 9.73 6.22 4.29
C VAL A 24 11.11 6.85 4.44
N ASP A 25 11.95 6.79 3.41
CA ASP A 25 13.29 7.37 3.45
C ASP A 25 13.24 8.90 3.54
N TYR A 26 12.36 9.54 2.77
CA TYR A 26 12.16 10.97 2.85
C TYR A 26 11.62 11.42 4.22
N LYS A 27 10.69 10.66 4.80
CA LYS A 27 10.23 10.87 6.19
C LYS A 27 11.40 10.89 7.18
N LYS A 28 12.34 9.96 7.06
CA LYS A 28 13.54 9.91 7.92
C LYS A 28 14.41 11.14 7.69
N GLN A 29 14.63 11.52 6.43
CA GLN A 29 15.46 12.67 6.04
C GLN A 29 14.95 13.98 6.64
N ILE A 30 13.63 14.23 6.61
CA ILE A 30 13.04 15.46 7.16
C ILE A 30 12.76 15.38 8.67
N GLY A 31 13.06 14.25 9.30
CA GLY A 31 12.82 14.04 10.72
C GLY A 31 11.34 13.90 11.13
N PHE A 32 10.43 13.61 10.20
CA PHE A 32 9.01 13.44 10.50
C PHE A 32 8.79 12.21 11.40
N LYS A 33 8.16 12.40 12.55
CA LYS A 33 7.98 11.37 13.58
C LYS A 33 6.59 10.71 13.58
N GLY A 34 5.65 11.22 12.79
CA GLY A 34 4.29 10.69 12.74
C GLY A 34 4.22 9.27 12.14
N GLN A 35 3.15 8.55 12.42
CA GLN A 35 2.91 7.21 11.89
C GLN A 35 2.36 7.28 10.46
N PHE A 36 2.85 6.42 9.56
CA PHE A 36 2.22 6.23 8.25
C PHE A 36 1.13 5.17 8.33
N TYR A 37 0.09 5.35 7.52
CA TYR A 37 -1.04 4.43 7.44
C TYR A 37 -1.28 4.02 5.97
N ILE A 38 -1.72 2.79 5.77
CA ILE A 38 -2.41 2.34 4.56
C ILE A 38 -3.86 2.09 4.95
N GLU A 39 -4.79 2.57 4.15
CA GLU A 39 -6.22 2.39 4.36
C GLU A 39 -6.73 1.31 3.42
N PRO A 40 -7.20 0.16 3.92
CA PRO A 40 -7.76 -0.86 3.06
C PRO A 40 -9.08 -0.40 2.45
N LYS A 41 -9.26 -0.65 1.15
CA LYS A 41 -10.52 -0.45 0.44
C LYS A 41 -10.63 -1.49 -0.68
N PRO A 42 -11.72 -2.27 -0.78
CA PRO A 42 -11.79 -3.38 -1.73
C PRO A 42 -11.88 -2.94 -3.20
N MET A 43 -12.61 -1.85 -3.46
CA MET A 43 -12.92 -1.34 -4.80
C MET A 43 -13.46 0.09 -4.73
N GLU A 44 -13.70 0.69 -5.90
CA GLU A 44 -14.27 2.04 -6.14
C GLU A 44 -13.28 3.22 -6.05
N PRO A 45 -12.91 3.88 -7.18
CA PRO A 45 -13.50 3.76 -8.53
C PRO A 45 -12.94 2.59 -9.35
N THR A 46 -11.93 1.88 -8.86
CA THR A 46 -11.34 0.75 -9.58
C THR A 46 -12.13 -0.54 -9.34
N LYS A 47 -12.04 -1.50 -10.26
CA LYS A 47 -12.69 -2.82 -10.12
C LYS A 47 -12.07 -3.65 -8.98
N HIS A 48 -10.76 -3.50 -8.76
CA HIS A 48 -10.02 -4.10 -7.65
C HIS A 48 -8.90 -3.17 -7.22
N GLN A 49 -8.92 -2.72 -5.97
CA GLN A 49 -7.79 -2.03 -5.35
C GLN A 49 -6.88 -3.05 -4.67
N TYR A 50 -5.57 -2.82 -4.74
CA TYR A 50 -4.56 -3.79 -4.27
C TYR A 50 -4.54 -3.94 -2.74
N ASP A 51 -4.85 -2.86 -2.06
CA ASP A 51 -5.08 -2.70 -0.64
C ASP A 51 -6.51 -3.10 -0.26
N SER A 52 -6.98 -4.27 -0.70
CA SER A 52 -8.42 -4.60 -0.67
C SER A 52 -9.02 -4.80 0.73
N ASP A 53 -8.22 -5.30 1.67
CA ASP A 53 -8.60 -5.55 3.05
C ASP A 53 -7.36 -5.54 3.97
N ALA A 54 -7.58 -5.70 5.27
CA ALA A 54 -6.49 -5.72 6.25
C ALA A 54 -5.46 -6.82 5.97
N ALA A 55 -5.88 -8.03 5.56
CA ALA A 55 -4.98 -9.14 5.32
C ALA A 55 -4.12 -8.92 4.06
N ALA A 56 -4.71 -8.42 2.98
CA ALA A 56 -4.03 -8.05 1.74
C ALA A 56 -2.97 -6.95 2.02
N CYS A 57 -3.35 -5.89 2.75
CA CYS A 57 -2.43 -4.84 3.16
C CYS A 57 -1.27 -5.37 3.99
N LEU A 58 -1.55 -6.19 5.02
CA LEU A 58 -0.50 -6.77 5.86
C LEU A 58 0.43 -7.70 5.08
N ASN A 59 -0.10 -8.46 4.12
CA ASN A 59 0.70 -9.33 3.28
C ASN A 59 1.59 -8.54 2.31
N PHE A 60 1.07 -7.48 1.69
CA PHE A 60 1.85 -6.57 0.87
C PHE A 60 2.99 -5.94 1.68
N LEU A 61 2.68 -5.39 2.86
CA LEU A 61 3.66 -4.77 3.74
C LEU A 61 4.73 -5.76 4.21
N ARG A 62 4.34 -7.02 4.50
CA ARG A 62 5.28 -8.09 4.86
C ARG A 62 6.18 -8.46 3.67
N THR A 63 5.60 -8.64 2.49
CA THR A 63 6.31 -9.06 1.27
C THR A 63 7.42 -8.07 0.89
N TYR A 64 7.17 -6.78 1.09
CA TYR A 64 8.11 -5.72 0.70
C TYR A 64 8.89 -5.11 1.87
N GLY A 65 8.85 -5.71 3.07
CA GLY A 65 9.62 -5.22 4.23
C GLY A 65 9.17 -3.86 4.78
N LEU A 66 7.91 -3.48 4.56
CA LEU A 66 7.32 -2.20 4.99
C LEU A 66 6.51 -2.31 6.29
N LEU A 67 6.29 -3.52 6.81
CA LEU A 67 5.49 -3.77 8.01
C LEU A 67 5.90 -2.93 9.25
N PRO A 68 7.20 -2.67 9.53
CA PRO A 68 7.59 -1.81 10.65
C PRO A 68 7.26 -0.31 10.47
N HIS A 69 6.91 0.12 9.25
CA HIS A 69 6.78 1.53 8.89
C HIS A 69 5.33 2.01 8.79
N PHE A 70 4.39 1.08 8.57
CA PHE A 70 2.98 1.39 8.32
C PHE A 70 2.07 0.68 9.34
N LYS A 71 0.97 1.34 9.68
CA LYS A 71 -0.20 0.74 10.35
C LYS A 71 -1.40 0.77 9.40
N LEU A 72 -2.52 0.18 9.81
CA LEU A 72 -3.77 0.25 9.03
C LEU A 72 -4.66 1.38 9.55
N ASN A 73 -5.24 2.16 8.63
CA ASN A 73 -6.41 2.99 8.91
C ASN A 73 -7.64 2.18 8.48
N LEU A 74 -8.50 1.78 9.41
CA LEU A 74 -9.63 0.90 9.09
C LEU A 74 -10.91 1.72 8.94
N GLU A 75 -11.48 1.72 7.74
CA GLU A 75 -12.81 2.26 7.45
C GLU A 75 -13.88 1.15 7.52
N THR A 76 -15.09 1.49 7.96
CA THR A 76 -16.19 0.53 8.16
C THR A 76 -17.12 0.35 6.96
N ASN A 77 -17.10 1.29 6.00
CA ASN A 77 -18.04 1.34 4.88
C ASN A 77 -17.85 0.20 3.89
#